data_AF-A0A319AEI8-F1
#
_entry.id   AF-A0A319AEI8-F1
#
_cell.length_a   1.000
_cell.length_b   1.000
_cell.length_c   1.000
_cell.angle_alpha   90.00
_cell.angle_beta   90.00
_cell.angle_gamma   90.00
#
_symmetry.space_group_name_H-M   'P 1'
#
loop_
_entity.id
_entity.type
_entity.pdbx_description
1 polymer ?
#
loop_
_entity_poly.entity_id
_entity_poly.type
_entity_poly.pdbx_seq_one_letter_code
_entity_poly.pdbx_strand_id
1 'polypeptide(L)'
;MSSPISPHLLPTLFASLARTPRWTLRRTLQSDNPLDLHGDLHGEASFRPLPATAGTTAASTTRTTTTETTTTITTTTQTLYTESGTLPATLGANLRWTKSYIWRLSPEGRISVWFVKVTKDADVNPEADYLFHEVEFEVDGVGGGTASDPVAEGDHGTNDQTYVTPPVPPEAPQSLSPSEAATVVLTARGNHLCIKDMYRTAYAFRVRAETGEVVSWASRHVVKGPKKDQDIVNLYSVG
;
A
#
# COMPACT_ATOMS: atom_id res chain seq x y z
N MET A 1 -12.46 -20.06 13.01
CA MET A 1 -12.21 -20.55 11.64
C MET A 1 -12.13 -19.31 10.76
N SER A 2 -10.93 -18.83 10.47
CA SER A 2 -10.75 -17.64 9.62
C SER A 2 -10.87 -18.08 8.16
N SER A 3 -11.82 -17.50 7.44
CA SER A 3 -12.02 -17.80 6.01
C SER A 3 -10.83 -17.24 5.22
N PRO A 4 -10.27 -17.98 4.24
CA PRO A 4 -9.27 -17.42 3.35
C PRO A 4 -9.85 -16.20 2.64
N ILE A 5 -8.99 -15.21 2.40
CA ILE A 5 -9.31 -13.99 1.66
C ILE A 5 -10.05 -14.36 0.37
N SER A 6 -11.32 -13.97 0.26
CA SER A 6 -12.13 -14.23 -0.93
C SER A 6 -11.44 -13.64 -2.17
N PRO A 7 -11.42 -14.33 -3.33
CA PRO A 7 -10.83 -13.81 -4.56
C PRO A 7 -11.45 -12.47 -5.02
N HIS A 8 -12.63 -12.11 -4.50
CA HIS A 8 -13.29 -10.83 -4.74
C HIS A 8 -12.87 -9.69 -3.80
N LEU A 9 -12.02 -9.96 -2.80
CA LEU A 9 -11.65 -8.98 -1.78
C LEU A 9 -10.69 -7.93 -2.32
N LEU A 10 -9.68 -8.31 -3.12
CA LEU A 10 -8.67 -7.37 -3.63
C LEU A 10 -9.24 -6.33 -4.60
N PRO A 11 -10.06 -6.70 -5.60
CA PRO A 11 -10.73 -5.71 -6.43
C PRO A 11 -11.63 -4.76 -5.62
N THR A 12 -12.34 -5.30 -4.63
CA THR A 12 -13.22 -4.50 -3.76
C THR A 12 -12.44 -3.54 -2.89
N LEU A 13 -11.35 -4.00 -2.26
CA LEU A 13 -10.43 -3.18 -1.47
C LEU A 13 -9.85 -2.05 -2.31
N PHE A 14 -9.32 -2.38 -3.49
CA PHE A 14 -8.70 -1.42 -4.40
C PHE A 14 -9.71 -0.34 -4.84
N ALA A 15 -10.91 -0.76 -5.27
CA ALA A 15 -11.98 0.17 -5.63
C ALA A 15 -12.44 1.01 -4.44
N SER A 16 -12.49 0.43 -3.24
CA SER A 16 -12.93 1.11 -2.02
C SER A 16 -12.02 2.28 -1.65
N LEU A 17 -10.70 2.16 -1.84
CA LEU A 17 -9.75 3.24 -1.57
C LEU A 17 -10.10 4.53 -2.34
N ALA A 18 -10.59 4.38 -3.58
CA ALA A 18 -10.98 5.48 -4.47
C ALA A 18 -12.41 5.99 -4.26
N ARG A 19 -13.28 5.22 -3.58
CA ARG A 19 -14.63 5.69 -3.22
C ARG A 19 -14.59 6.72 -2.09
N THR A 20 -13.61 6.61 -1.19
CA THR A 20 -13.36 7.62 -0.18
C THR A 20 -12.70 8.84 -0.84
N PRO A 21 -13.38 10.00 -0.92
CA PRO A 21 -12.87 11.14 -1.69
C PRO A 21 -11.58 11.71 -1.10
N ARG A 22 -11.41 11.57 0.21
CA ARG A 22 -10.28 12.11 0.95
C ARG A 22 -10.01 11.30 2.21
N TRP A 23 -8.73 11.04 2.43
CA TRP A 23 -8.20 10.43 3.65
C TRP A 23 -7.46 11.50 4.45
N THR A 24 -7.74 11.62 5.74
CA THR A 24 -6.87 12.36 6.65
C THR A 24 -5.60 11.56 6.89
N LEU A 25 -4.43 12.18 6.74
CA LEU A 25 -3.13 11.56 6.91
C LEU A 25 -2.43 12.14 8.14
N ARG A 26 -2.08 11.27 9.09
CA ARG A 26 -1.10 11.54 10.15
C ARG A 26 0.17 10.76 9.85
N ARG A 27 1.29 11.46 9.74
CA ARG A 27 2.60 10.90 9.42
C ARG A 27 3.55 11.16 10.57
N THR A 28 4.30 10.15 10.98
CA THR A 28 5.41 10.29 11.93
C THR A 28 6.71 9.94 11.21
N LEU A 29 7.69 10.83 11.31
CA LEU A 29 9.00 10.70 10.70
C LEU A 29 10.07 10.51 11.78
N GLN A 30 10.89 9.49 11.61
CA GLN A 30 12.08 9.26 12.41
C GLN A 30 13.26 8.96 11.49
N SER A 31 14.43 9.47 11.84
CA SER A 31 15.70 9.16 11.16
C SER A 31 16.86 9.11 12.16
N ASP A 32 17.92 8.39 11.83
CA ASP A 32 19.15 8.46 12.62
C ASP A 32 20.04 9.65 12.19
N ASN A 33 19.73 10.27 11.04
CA ASN A 33 20.37 11.49 10.61
C ASN A 33 19.70 12.71 11.27
N PRO A 34 20.39 13.46 12.15
CA PRO A 34 19.80 14.62 12.83
C PRO A 34 19.44 15.78 11.89
N LEU A 35 19.94 15.77 10.65
CA LEU A 35 19.60 16.77 9.63
C LEU A 35 18.34 16.44 8.84
N ASP A 36 17.80 15.22 8.97
CA ASP A 36 16.55 14.84 8.33
C ASP A 36 15.35 15.43 9.09
N LEU A 37 14.18 15.39 8.47
CA LEU A 37 12.94 15.81 9.10
C LEU A 37 12.47 14.78 10.12
N HIS A 38 12.12 15.23 11.33
CA HIS A 38 11.59 14.40 12.42
C HIS A 38 10.24 14.91 12.91
N GLY A 39 9.48 14.00 13.52
CA GLY A 39 8.23 14.30 14.21
C GLY A 39 6.99 14.15 13.34
N ASP A 40 5.91 14.77 13.79
CA ASP A 40 4.59 14.55 13.23
C ASP A 40 4.23 15.57 12.13
N LEU A 41 3.69 15.05 11.03
CA LEU A 41 3.12 15.80 9.92
C LEU A 41 1.65 15.45 9.76
N HIS A 42 0.87 16.45 9.36
CA HIS A 42 -0.52 16.30 9.00
C HIS A 42 -0.72 16.62 7.53
N GLY A 43 -1.62 15.90 6.90
CA GLY A 43 -1.94 16.07 5.50
C GLY A 43 -3.21 15.34 5.10
N GLU A 44 -3.36 15.18 3.81
CA GLU A 44 -4.46 14.47 3.18
C GLU A 44 -3.91 13.51 2.12
N ALA A 45 -4.65 12.45 1.85
CA ALA A 45 -4.39 11.58 0.72
C ALA A 45 -5.65 11.34 -0.11
N SER A 46 -5.48 11.07 -1.40
CA SER A 46 -6.58 10.79 -2.33
C SER A 46 -6.18 9.75 -3.37
N PHE A 47 -7.20 9.10 -3.92
CA PHE A 47 -7.09 8.06 -4.93
C PHE A 47 -7.96 8.49 -6.12
N ARG A 48 -7.33 8.99 -7.19
CA ARG A 48 -8.01 9.41 -8.42
C ARG A 48 -7.94 8.33 -9.48
N PRO A 49 -9.06 7.72 -9.92
CA PRO A 49 -9.05 6.74 -10.99
C PRO A 49 -8.40 7.28 -12.27
N LEU A 50 -7.60 6.45 -12.94
CA LEU A 50 -6.99 6.74 -14.23
C LEU A 50 -7.61 5.84 -15.32
N PRO A 51 -7.49 6.22 -16.61
CA PRO A 51 -7.93 5.37 -17.70
C PRO A 51 -7.31 3.97 -17.62
N ALA A 52 -8.13 2.94 -17.77
CA ALA A 52 -7.65 1.56 -17.78
C ALA A 52 -6.71 1.32 -18.98
N THR A 53 -5.66 0.52 -18.77
CA THR A 53 -4.78 0.09 -19.85
C THR A 53 -5.22 -1.30 -20.33
N ALA A 54 -5.55 -1.43 -21.61
CA ALA A 54 -5.86 -2.72 -22.23
C ALA A 54 -4.57 -3.45 -22.61
N GLY A 55 -4.45 -4.71 -22.17
CA GLY A 55 -3.45 -5.65 -22.63
C GLY A 55 -4.09 -6.70 -23.52
N THR A 56 -3.40 -7.07 -24.60
CA THR A 56 -3.80 -8.20 -25.45
C THR A 56 -2.93 -9.39 -25.08
N THR A 57 -3.52 -10.42 -24.49
CA THR A 57 -2.83 -11.69 -24.25
C THR A 57 -3.35 -12.73 -25.24
N ALA A 58 -2.48 -13.15 -26.16
CA ALA A 58 -2.79 -14.24 -27.07
C ALA A 58 -2.47 -15.57 -26.38
N ALA A 59 -3.50 -16.33 -26.00
CA ALA A 59 -3.34 -17.70 -25.54
C ALA A 59 -3.40 -18.63 -26.76
N SER A 60 -2.30 -19.33 -27.07
CA SER A 60 -2.28 -20.39 -28.08
C SER A 60 -2.46 -21.73 -27.37
N THR A 61 -3.63 -22.35 -27.54
CA THR A 61 -3.84 -23.74 -27.07
C THR A 61 -3.57 -24.67 -28.25
N THR A 62 -2.44 -25.36 -28.24
CA THR A 62 -2.15 -26.41 -29.23
C THR A 62 -2.93 -27.67 -28.86
N ARG A 63 -4.16 -27.80 -29.36
CA ARG A 63 -4.87 -29.07 -29.39
C ARG A 63 -4.71 -29.66 -30.77
N THR A 64 -4.12 -30.86 -30.84
CA THR A 64 -3.78 -31.58 -32.07
C THR A 64 -4.89 -31.40 -33.12
N THR A 65 -4.54 -30.77 -34.24
CA THR A 65 -5.33 -30.54 -35.47
C THR A 65 -6.21 -29.28 -35.62
N THR A 66 -6.29 -28.34 -34.66
CA THR A 66 -6.91 -27.01 -34.94
C THR A 66 -6.31 -25.91 -34.05
N THR A 67 -5.66 -24.90 -34.64
CA THR A 67 -5.16 -23.72 -33.92
C THR A 67 -6.30 -22.74 -33.70
N GLU A 68 -6.94 -22.79 -32.53
CA GLU A 68 -7.86 -21.73 -32.08
C GLU A 68 -7.07 -20.66 -31.32
N THR A 69 -6.98 -19.46 -31.91
CA THR A 69 -6.42 -18.28 -31.24
C THR A 69 -7.54 -17.56 -30.51
N THR A 70 -7.68 -17.78 -29.19
CA THR A 70 -8.60 -16.99 -28.37
C THR A 70 -7.88 -15.74 -27.87
N THR A 71 -8.22 -14.59 -28.46
CA THR A 71 -7.74 -13.29 -28.01
C THR A 71 -8.56 -12.85 -26.79
N THR A 72 -7.98 -12.91 -25.59
CA THR A 72 -8.62 -12.36 -24.39
C THR A 72 -8.11 -10.94 -24.16
N ILE A 73 -9.01 -9.96 -24.23
CA ILE A 73 -8.70 -8.58 -23.84
C ILE A 73 -8.73 -8.54 -22.31
N THR A 74 -7.60 -8.21 -21.70
CA THR A 74 -7.50 -8.04 -20.25
C THR A 74 -7.26 -6.58 -19.91
N THR A 75 -7.88 -6.08 -18.84
CA THR A 75 -7.80 -4.67 -18.47
C THR A 75 -7.13 -4.50 -17.11
N THR A 76 -6.16 -3.58 -17.04
CA THR A 76 -5.52 -3.18 -15.78
C THR A 76 -6.20 -1.91 -15.27
N THR A 77 -6.74 -1.95 -14.06
CA THR A 77 -7.28 -0.77 -13.38
C THR A 77 -6.14 0.02 -12.76
N GLN A 78 -6.17 1.36 -12.87
CA GLN A 78 -5.11 2.21 -12.34
C GLN A 78 -5.70 3.39 -11.57
N THR A 79 -4.96 3.87 -10.58
CA THR A 79 -5.36 5.00 -9.74
C THR A 79 -4.14 5.80 -9.35
N LEU A 80 -4.21 7.13 -9.50
CA LEU A 80 -3.22 8.06 -8.98
C LEU A 80 -3.47 8.22 -7.49
N TYR A 81 -2.54 7.73 -6.68
CA TYR A 81 -2.46 7.99 -5.27
C TYR A 81 -1.63 9.26 -5.04
N THR A 82 -2.18 10.24 -4.33
CA THR A 82 -1.50 11.48 -3.99
C THR A 82 -1.64 11.78 -2.52
N GLU A 83 -0.55 12.13 -1.87
CA GLU A 83 -0.51 12.72 -0.53
C GLU A 83 -0.07 14.17 -0.61
N SER A 84 -0.60 15.01 0.27
CA SER A 84 -0.10 16.36 0.43
C SER A 84 -0.30 16.89 1.84
N GLY A 85 0.52 17.86 2.24
CA GLY A 85 0.38 18.53 3.52
C GLY A 85 1.28 19.75 3.63
N THR A 86 1.35 20.31 4.83
CA THR A 86 2.22 21.44 5.16
C THR A 86 3.34 20.99 6.08
N LEU A 87 4.54 21.52 5.89
CA LEU A 87 5.65 21.34 6.84
C LEU A 87 5.48 22.27 8.05
N PRO A 88 6.05 21.90 9.21
CA PRO A 88 6.13 22.76 10.37
C PRO A 88 6.70 24.14 10.02
N ALA A 89 6.08 25.20 10.55
CA ALA A 89 6.49 26.57 10.28
C ALA A 89 7.96 26.87 10.68
N THR A 90 8.51 26.08 11.60
CA THR A 90 9.93 26.13 12.02
C THR A 90 10.91 25.84 10.89
N LEU A 91 10.49 25.14 9.83
CA LEU A 91 11.31 24.81 8.66
C LEU A 91 11.13 25.80 7.50
N GLY A 92 10.13 26.67 7.59
CA GLY A 92 9.78 27.64 6.56
C GLY A 92 8.28 27.85 6.48
N ALA A 93 7.86 29.11 6.41
CA ALA A 93 6.46 29.46 6.30
C ALA A 93 5.87 28.93 4.98
N ASN A 94 4.71 28.26 5.06
CA ASN A 94 3.93 27.78 3.91
C ASN A 94 4.63 26.73 3.02
N LEU A 95 5.69 26.08 3.49
CA LEU A 95 6.27 24.96 2.76
C LEU A 95 5.25 23.80 2.72
N ARG A 96 5.03 23.28 1.51
CA ARG A 96 4.15 22.15 1.27
C ARG A 96 4.97 20.95 0.82
N TRP A 97 4.49 19.78 1.16
CA TRP A 97 5.01 18.52 0.65
C TRP A 97 3.92 17.80 -0.12
N THR A 98 4.31 17.12 -1.18
CA THR A 98 3.43 16.30 -2.03
C THR A 98 4.17 15.04 -2.43
N LYS A 99 3.46 13.91 -2.51
CA LYS A 99 4.01 12.63 -2.94
C LYS A 99 2.98 11.87 -3.75
N SER A 100 3.36 11.32 -4.89
CA SER A 100 2.41 10.63 -5.79
C SER A 100 2.95 9.29 -6.29
N TYR A 101 2.06 8.32 -6.43
CA TYR A 101 2.31 7.00 -7.02
C TYR A 101 1.14 6.58 -7.89
N ILE A 102 1.38 5.71 -8.87
CA ILE A 102 0.31 5.01 -9.58
C ILE A 102 0.17 3.61 -9.00
N TRP A 103 -1.01 3.32 -8.45
CA TRP A 103 -1.39 1.98 -8.02
C TRP A 103 -2.11 1.29 -9.17
N ARG A 104 -1.78 0.04 -9.44
CA ARG A 104 -2.40 -0.76 -10.50
C ARG A 104 -2.92 -2.07 -9.94
N LEU A 105 -4.13 -2.44 -10.34
CA LEU A 105 -4.70 -3.77 -10.13
C LEU A 105 -4.68 -4.53 -11.45
N SER A 106 -3.94 -5.64 -11.49
CA SER A 106 -3.88 -6.51 -12.67
C SER A 106 -5.11 -7.42 -12.75
N PRO A 107 -5.45 -7.93 -13.95
CA PRO A 107 -6.53 -8.91 -14.14
C PRO A 107 -6.38 -10.17 -13.29
N GLU A 108 -5.14 -10.53 -12.95
CA GLU A 108 -4.81 -11.69 -12.12
C GLU A 108 -4.93 -11.41 -10.61
N GLY A 109 -5.40 -10.22 -10.23
CA GLY A 109 -5.59 -9.85 -8.82
C GLY A 109 -4.31 -9.43 -8.10
N ARG A 110 -3.28 -8.96 -8.81
CA ARG A 110 -2.05 -8.40 -8.21
C ARG A 110 -2.11 -6.89 -8.15
N ILE A 111 -1.60 -6.31 -7.05
CA ILE A 111 -1.48 -4.85 -6.91
C ILE A 111 0.00 -4.47 -7.03
N SER A 112 0.30 -3.49 -7.88
CA SER A 112 1.64 -2.92 -8.03
C SER A 112 1.64 -1.41 -7.82
N VAL A 113 2.73 -0.88 -7.27
CA VAL A 113 2.93 0.55 -7.01
C VAL A 113 4.06 1.06 -7.89
N TRP A 114 3.82 2.14 -8.62
CA TRP A 114 4.74 2.70 -9.61
C TRP A 114 5.08 4.15 -9.27
N PHE A 115 6.34 4.52 -9.47
CA PHE A 115 6.73 5.93 -9.43
C PHE A 115 6.03 6.70 -10.54
N VAL A 116 5.60 7.92 -10.24
CA VAL A 116 5.09 8.86 -11.25
C VAL A 116 6.27 9.59 -11.88
N LYS A 117 6.26 9.67 -13.20
CA LYS A 117 7.26 10.41 -13.97
C LYS A 117 7.20 11.89 -13.60
N VAL A 118 8.36 12.48 -13.32
CA VAL A 118 8.46 13.90 -12.95
C VAL A 118 8.48 14.76 -14.21
N THR A 119 7.29 15.17 -14.67
CA THR A 119 7.10 16.10 -15.79
C THR A 119 6.32 17.35 -15.36
N LYS A 120 6.31 18.39 -16.20
CA LYS A 120 5.57 19.64 -15.93
C LYS A 120 4.06 19.45 -15.85
N ASP A 121 3.55 18.38 -16.47
CA ASP A 121 2.13 18.06 -16.61
C ASP A 121 1.71 16.82 -15.80
N ALA A 122 2.58 16.30 -14.92
CA ALA A 122 2.32 15.07 -14.15
C ALA A 122 1.03 15.12 -13.30
N ASP A 123 0.61 16.31 -12.86
CA ASP A 123 -0.66 16.48 -12.14
C ASP A 123 -1.90 16.28 -13.04
N VAL A 124 -1.76 16.61 -14.33
CA VAL A 124 -2.84 16.53 -15.32
C VAL A 124 -2.83 15.15 -15.99
N ASN A 125 -1.68 14.76 -16.50
CA ASN A 125 -1.44 13.51 -17.24
C ASN A 125 -0.34 12.68 -16.56
N PRO A 126 -0.65 12.01 -15.43
CA PRO A 126 0.32 11.22 -14.71
C PRO A 126 0.72 9.98 -15.52
N GLU A 127 2.02 9.83 -15.76
CA GLU A 127 2.61 8.64 -16.39
C GLU A 127 3.39 7.83 -15.36
N ALA A 128 3.30 6.50 -15.45
CA ALA A 128 4.16 5.62 -14.66
C ALA A 128 5.58 5.62 -15.24
N ASP A 129 6.58 5.70 -14.37
CA ASP A 129 8.00 5.64 -14.72
C ASP A 129 8.50 4.20 -14.58
N TYR A 130 8.94 3.81 -13.38
CA TYR A 130 9.36 2.45 -13.06
C TYR A 130 8.64 1.89 -11.84
N LEU A 131 8.62 0.55 -11.76
CA LEU A 131 8.01 -0.19 -10.66
C LEU A 131 8.72 0.15 -9.35
N PHE A 132 7.95 0.51 -8.33
CA PHE A 132 8.44 0.57 -6.97
C PHE A 132 8.41 -0.85 -6.38
N HIS A 133 7.23 -1.41 -6.13
CA HIS A 133 7.10 -2.79 -5.66
C HIS A 133 5.71 -3.38 -5.98
N GLU A 134 5.61 -4.70 -5.88
CA GLU A 134 4.35 -5.44 -5.80
C GLU A 134 3.85 -5.43 -4.34
N VAL A 135 2.54 -5.32 -4.15
CA VAL A 135 1.87 -5.38 -2.85
C VAL A 135 1.43 -6.82 -2.61
N GLU A 136 2.19 -7.52 -1.78
CA GLU A 136 1.99 -8.92 -1.44
C GLU A 136 1.16 -9.01 -0.16
N PHE A 137 -0.08 -9.48 -0.25
CA PHE A 137 -0.94 -9.71 0.92
C PHE A 137 -0.50 -10.97 1.67
N GLU A 138 -0.53 -10.91 2.99
CA GLU A 138 -0.31 -12.07 3.83
C GLU A 138 -1.59 -12.92 3.84
N VAL A 139 -1.49 -14.15 3.36
CA VAL A 139 -2.59 -15.11 3.40
C VAL A 139 -2.42 -15.92 4.68
N ASP A 140 -3.37 -15.82 5.60
CA ASP A 140 -3.42 -16.67 6.80
C ASP A 140 -3.63 -18.14 6.39
N GLY A 141 -2.53 -18.86 6.16
CA GLY A 141 -2.54 -20.24 5.73
C GLY A 141 -1.21 -20.69 5.14
N VAL A 142 -0.36 -21.26 5.99
CA VAL A 142 0.99 -21.82 5.73
C VAL A 142 2.15 -20.85 6.04
N GLY A 143 2.40 -20.71 7.34
CA GLY A 143 3.62 -20.12 7.91
C GLY A 143 3.52 -20.19 9.43
N GLY A 144 3.89 -21.33 10.01
CA GLY A 144 3.68 -21.62 11.43
C GLY A 144 4.36 -20.61 12.35
N GLY A 145 3.54 -19.84 13.06
CA GLY A 145 3.94 -19.03 14.21
C GLY A 145 2.89 -19.20 15.29
N THR A 146 3.01 -20.27 16.07
CA THR A 146 2.22 -20.45 17.29
C THR A 146 2.57 -19.33 18.26
N ALA A 147 1.57 -18.53 18.64
CA ALA A 147 1.64 -17.67 19.80
C ALA A 147 1.85 -18.55 21.06
N SER A 148 3.01 -18.40 21.70
CA SER A 148 3.20 -18.74 23.11
C SER A 148 4.42 -18.01 23.67
N ASP A 149 4.12 -16.93 24.40
CA ASP A 149 4.75 -16.44 25.64
C ASP A 149 6.22 -15.95 25.71
N PRO A 150 6.54 -15.07 26.69
CA PRO A 150 7.62 -14.09 26.61
C PRO A 150 8.92 -14.50 27.31
N VAL A 151 9.98 -13.74 26.98
CA VAL A 151 11.30 -13.63 27.61
C VAL A 151 12.32 -14.73 27.26
N ALA A 152 13.23 -14.40 26.36
CA ALA A 152 14.66 -14.69 26.51
C ALA A 152 15.48 -13.79 25.57
N GLU A 153 16.37 -12.98 26.15
CA GLU A 153 17.50 -12.40 25.42
C GLU A 153 18.37 -13.53 24.87
N GLY A 154 18.67 -13.48 23.58
CA GLY A 154 19.47 -14.50 22.91
C GLY A 154 19.60 -14.18 21.43
N ASP A 155 20.72 -13.54 21.09
CA ASP A 155 21.25 -13.39 19.74
C ASP A 155 21.20 -14.71 18.95
N HIS A 156 20.33 -14.76 17.94
CA HIS A 156 20.45 -15.68 16.81
C HIS A 156 19.89 -14.99 15.56
N GLY A 157 20.79 -14.61 14.66
CA GLY A 157 20.46 -14.08 13.34
C GLY A 157 19.64 -15.07 12.52
N THR A 158 18.34 -14.82 12.41
CA THR A 158 17.40 -15.61 11.60
C THR A 158 16.51 -14.68 10.79
N ASN A 159 16.88 -14.32 9.55
CA ASN A 159 16.02 -13.77 8.45
C ASN A 159 14.95 -12.68 8.72
N ASP A 160 14.82 -12.17 9.94
CA ASP A 160 13.74 -11.29 10.43
C ASP A 160 13.97 -9.81 10.02
N GLN A 161 15.15 -9.53 9.46
CA GLN A 161 15.51 -8.23 8.89
C GLN A 161 14.87 -7.98 7.50
N THR A 162 14.11 -8.93 6.95
CA THR A 162 13.59 -8.87 5.57
C THR A 162 12.30 -8.06 5.44
N TYR A 163 11.54 -7.92 6.52
CA TYR A 163 10.25 -7.26 6.51
C TYR A 163 10.12 -6.31 7.70
N VAL A 164 9.12 -5.45 7.62
CA VAL A 164 8.81 -4.50 8.70
C VAL A 164 7.37 -4.70 9.10
N THR A 165 7.09 -4.63 10.40
CA THR A 165 5.74 -4.80 10.91
C THR A 165 4.85 -3.65 10.46
N PRO A 166 3.67 -3.91 9.87
CA PRO A 166 2.73 -2.87 9.54
C PRO A 166 2.19 -2.19 10.81
N PRO A 167 1.92 -0.88 10.78
CA PRO A 167 1.26 -0.21 11.88
C PRO A 167 -0.21 -0.64 11.97
N VAL A 168 -0.79 -0.59 13.17
CA VAL A 168 -2.22 -0.85 13.34
C VAL A 168 -3.03 0.31 12.74
N PRO A 169 -3.96 0.05 11.80
CA PRO A 169 -4.81 1.10 11.24
C PRO A 169 -5.72 1.71 12.31
N PRO A 170 -6.02 3.04 12.22
CA PRO A 170 -6.95 3.70 13.12
C PRO A 170 -8.28 2.93 13.26
N GLU A 171 -8.90 2.98 14.43
CA GLU A 171 -10.25 2.45 14.59
C GLU A 171 -11.24 3.27 13.76
N ALA A 172 -12.28 2.61 13.25
CA ALA A 172 -13.35 3.32 12.56
C ALA A 172 -14.07 4.26 13.56
N PRO A 173 -14.47 5.48 13.15
CA PRO A 173 -15.26 6.35 14.02
C PRO A 173 -16.52 5.62 14.52
N GLN A 174 -16.65 5.50 15.83
CA GLN A 174 -17.81 4.86 16.47
C GLN A 174 -19.04 5.76 16.34
N SER A 175 -19.79 5.59 15.26
CA SER A 175 -21.09 6.23 15.08
C SER A 175 -22.13 5.15 14.75
N LEU A 176 -22.88 4.78 15.80
CA LEU A 176 -24.18 4.06 15.84
C LEU A 176 -24.21 2.51 15.88
N SER A 177 -24.65 2.03 17.05
CA SER A 177 -25.29 0.75 17.42
C SER A 177 -24.49 -0.56 17.35
N PRO A 178 -24.77 -1.56 18.23
CA PRO A 178 -23.94 -2.76 18.43
C PRO A 178 -23.92 -3.78 17.28
N SER A 179 -24.63 -3.52 16.16
CA SER A 179 -24.47 -4.31 14.93
C SER A 179 -23.33 -3.77 14.06
N GLU A 180 -22.29 -3.23 14.69
CA GLU A 180 -21.07 -2.76 14.02
C GLU A 180 -20.61 -3.84 13.05
N ALA A 181 -20.56 -3.50 11.76
CA ALA A 181 -20.04 -4.39 10.73
C ALA A 181 -18.62 -4.78 11.16
N ALA A 182 -18.45 -6.01 11.63
CA ALA A 182 -17.19 -6.53 12.14
C ALA A 182 -16.07 -6.16 11.17
N THR A 183 -14.95 -5.63 11.68
CA THR A 183 -13.80 -5.30 10.84
C THR A 183 -12.72 -6.35 11.00
N VAL A 184 -11.98 -6.58 9.92
CA VAL A 184 -10.76 -7.39 9.91
C VAL A 184 -9.61 -6.55 9.36
N VAL A 185 -8.38 -6.86 9.77
CA VAL A 185 -7.18 -6.19 9.27
C VAL A 185 -6.49 -7.11 8.29
N LEU A 186 -6.27 -6.62 7.07
CA LEU A 186 -5.48 -7.29 6.04
C LEU A 186 -4.11 -6.63 5.97
N THR A 187 -3.05 -7.43 6.12
CA THR A 187 -1.67 -6.96 6.03
C THR A 187 -1.08 -7.28 4.67
N ALA A 188 -0.22 -6.38 4.19
CA ALA A 188 0.51 -6.59 2.96
C ALA A 188 1.89 -5.95 3.04
N ARG A 189 2.79 -6.35 2.15
CA ARG A 189 4.18 -5.87 2.13
C ARG A 189 4.71 -5.69 0.73
N GLY A 190 5.77 -4.90 0.61
CA GLY A 190 6.47 -4.66 -0.65
C GLY A 190 7.86 -4.12 -0.41
N ASN A 191 8.85 -4.66 -1.12
CA ASN A 191 10.25 -4.29 -0.98
C ASN A 191 10.81 -3.76 -2.30
N HIS A 192 11.74 -2.81 -2.22
CA HIS A 192 12.43 -2.25 -3.37
C HIS A 192 13.88 -1.92 -3.02
N LEU A 193 14.83 -2.49 -3.73
CA LEU A 193 16.23 -2.08 -3.62
C LEU A 193 16.48 -0.94 -4.62
N CYS A 194 16.65 0.28 -4.11
CA CYS A 194 17.05 1.41 -4.94
C CYS A 194 18.55 1.65 -4.76
N ILE A 195 19.34 1.15 -5.72
CA ILE A 195 20.80 1.28 -5.76
C ILE A 195 21.48 0.66 -4.52
N LYS A 196 21.58 1.40 -3.42
CA LYS A 196 22.21 0.99 -2.14
C LYS A 196 21.26 1.08 -0.95
N ASP A 197 20.04 1.52 -1.17
CA ASP A 197 19.05 1.77 -0.13
C ASP A 197 17.93 0.74 -0.25
N MET A 198 17.74 -0.06 0.80
CA MET A 198 16.63 -1.01 0.90
C MET A 198 15.39 -0.30 1.42
N TYR A 199 14.37 -0.21 0.58
CA TYR A 199 13.04 0.27 0.95
C TYR A 199 12.18 -0.93 1.31
N ARG A 200 11.72 -0.98 2.55
CA ARG A 200 10.74 -1.95 3.03
C ARG A 200 9.45 -1.23 3.34
N THR A 201 8.36 -1.69 2.73
CA THR A 201 7.03 -1.14 2.95
C THR A 201 6.12 -2.21 3.51
N ALA A 202 5.37 -1.85 4.54
CA ALA A 202 4.27 -2.66 5.06
C ALA A 202 2.98 -1.83 5.08
N TYR A 203 1.87 -2.51 4.84
CA TYR A 203 0.54 -1.95 4.78
C TYR A 203 -0.37 -2.74 5.72
N ALA A 204 -1.34 -2.05 6.30
CA ALA A 204 -2.48 -2.67 6.94
C ALA A 204 -3.75 -1.96 6.52
N PHE A 205 -4.76 -2.72 6.12
CA PHE A 205 -6.06 -2.22 5.70
C PHE A 205 -7.11 -2.77 6.65
N ARG A 206 -7.80 -1.89 7.38
CA ARG A 206 -8.99 -2.28 8.13
C ARG A 206 -10.17 -2.25 7.18
N VAL A 207 -10.79 -3.42 7.00
CA VAL A 207 -11.92 -3.59 6.10
C VAL A 207 -13.14 -4.08 6.85
N ARG A 208 -14.33 -3.69 6.41
CA ARG A 208 -15.59 -4.32 6.86
C ARG A 208 -15.61 -5.76 6.36
N ALA A 209 -15.78 -6.72 7.26
CA ALA A 209 -15.72 -8.15 6.96
C ALA A 209 -16.77 -8.59 5.92
N GLU A 210 -17.95 -7.98 5.95
CA GLU A 210 -19.04 -8.30 5.03
C GLU A 210 -18.84 -7.74 3.62
N THR A 211 -18.30 -6.52 3.51
CA THR A 211 -18.28 -5.78 2.24
C THR A 211 -16.88 -5.65 1.63
N GLY A 212 -15.82 -5.90 2.39
CA GLY A 212 -14.44 -5.61 1.99
C GLY A 212 -14.12 -4.12 1.86
N GLU A 213 -15.01 -3.23 2.31
CA GLU A 213 -14.81 -1.78 2.26
C GLU A 213 -13.72 -1.36 3.24
N VAL A 214 -12.72 -0.61 2.75
CA VAL A 214 -11.66 -0.03 3.58
C VAL A 214 -12.23 1.13 4.40
N VAL A 215 -12.13 1.04 5.73
CA VAL A 215 -12.59 2.08 6.66
C VAL A 215 -11.44 2.90 7.26
N SER A 216 -10.25 2.32 7.27
CA SER A 216 -8.99 2.98 7.61
C SER A 216 -7.84 2.13 7.09
N TRP A 217 -6.67 2.73 6.93
CA TRP A 217 -5.48 2.00 6.55
C TRP A 217 -4.25 2.67 7.11
N ALA A 218 -3.13 1.96 7.04
CA ALA A 218 -1.85 2.44 7.52
C ALA A 218 -0.73 1.91 6.63
N SER A 219 0.38 2.64 6.58
CA SER A 219 1.61 2.19 5.95
C SER A 219 2.81 2.53 6.80
N ARG A 220 3.84 1.68 6.73
CA ARG A 220 5.17 1.96 7.29
C ARG A 220 6.20 1.79 6.19
N HIS A 221 7.08 2.76 6.04
CA HIS A 221 8.22 2.69 5.14
C HIS A 221 9.50 2.79 5.96
N VAL A 222 10.35 1.77 5.88
CA VAL A 222 11.69 1.80 6.45
C VAL A 222 12.70 1.80 5.32
N VAL A 223 13.62 2.75 5.35
CA VAL A 223 14.70 2.88 4.37
C VAL A 223 16.02 2.71 5.10
N LYS A 224 16.76 1.66 4.76
CA LYS A 224 18.09 1.39 5.31
C LYS A 224 19.13 1.38 4.19
N GLY A 225 20.20 2.15 4.37
CA GLY A 225 21.33 2.20 3.45
C GLY A 225 22.54 2.91 4.09
N PRO A 226 23.68 3.00 3.41
CA PRO A 226 24.92 3.53 4.00
C PRO A 226 24.83 4.97 4.53
N LYS A 227 23.84 5.75 4.06
CA LYS A 227 23.60 7.15 4.43
C LYS A 227 22.14 7.44 4.78
N LYS A 228 21.30 6.41 4.85
CA LYS A 228 19.86 6.55 5.06
C LYS A 228 19.44 5.58 6.14
N ASP A 229 18.79 6.12 7.14
CA ASP A 229 18.08 5.36 8.13
C ASP A 229 16.82 6.14 8.45
N GLN A 230 15.72 5.79 7.78
CA GLN A 230 14.46 6.52 7.90
C GLN A 230 13.34 5.54 8.20
N ASP A 231 12.46 5.89 9.12
CA ASP A 231 11.22 5.20 9.45
C ASP A 231 10.05 6.19 9.34
N ILE A 232 9.11 5.86 8.48
CA ILE A 232 7.97 6.70 8.14
C ILE A 232 6.72 5.89 8.41
N VAL A 233 5.95 6.27 9.42
CA VAL A 233 4.64 5.69 9.72
C VAL A 233 3.55 6.64 9.22
N ASN A 234 2.57 6.10 8.51
CA ASN A 234 1.41 6.82 8.01
C ASN A 234 0.13 6.15 8.50
N LEU A 235 -0.78 6.95 9.05
CA LEU A 235 -2.10 6.52 9.48
C LEU A 235 -3.14 7.30 8.70
N TYR A 236 -4.08 6.58 8.08
CA TYR A 236 -5.12 7.13 7.23
C TYR A 236 -6.50 6.80 7.79
N SER A 237 -7.31 7.84 8.01
CA SER A 237 -8.71 7.73 8.40
C SER A 237 -9.60 8.44 7.39
N VAL A 238 -10.87 8.05 7.33
CA VAL A 238 -11.88 8.82 6.58
C VAL A 238 -11.92 10.24 7.15
N GLY A 239 -11.84 11.24 6.26
CA GLY A 239 -11.85 12.66 6.60
C GLY A 239 -13.24 13.27 6.71
#